data_AF-A0A7S2BIG0-F1
#
_entry.id   AF-A0A7S2BIG0-F1
#
_cell.length_a   1.000
_cell.length_b   1.000
_cell.length_c   1.000
_cell.angle_alpha   90.00
_cell.angle_beta   90.00
_cell.angle_gamma   90.00
#
_symmetry.space_group_name_H-M   'P 1'
#
loop_
_entity.id
_entity.type
_entity.pdbx_description
1 polymer ?
#
loop_
_entity_poly.entity_id
_entity_poly.type
_entity_poly.pdbx_seq_one_letter_code
_entity_poly.pdbx_strand_id
1 'polypeptide(L)'
;LLDGFLADFERIEVDSEIKVQPLFTEPKRVQGEFAVGDDEDISKKTMVSLNWVLGEGKPDLQTNLALSFLNYLLMGTPAAPLYKALVDSGMGSRVIGGGLYDGLLQPVFGVGLKDLKEEDVPKVEELVMEVLTKISQEGFEED
;
A
#
# COMPACT_ATOMS: atom_id res chain seq x y z
N LEU A 1 34.02 -10.87 17.95
CA LEU A 1 32.74 -10.95 18.71
C LEU A 1 31.83 -12.01 18.11
N LEU A 2 31.61 -12.01 16.78
CA LEU A 2 30.82 -13.04 16.08
C LEU A 2 31.48 -14.44 16.10
N ASP A 3 32.80 -14.53 15.89
CA ASP A 3 33.49 -15.84 15.82
C ASP A 3 33.35 -16.67 17.10
N GLY A 4 33.46 -16.04 18.27
CA GLY A 4 33.33 -16.75 19.55
C GLY A 4 31.90 -17.22 19.85
N PHE A 5 30.89 -16.55 19.29
CA PHE A 5 29.49 -16.96 19.42
C PHE A 5 29.13 -18.10 18.45
N LEU A 6 29.65 -18.04 17.22
CA LEU A 6 29.35 -19.03 16.18
C LEU A 6 30.17 -20.33 16.31
N ALA A 7 31.26 -20.33 17.09
CA ALA A 7 32.13 -21.49 17.29
C ALA A 7 31.42 -22.72 17.87
N ASP A 8 30.33 -22.52 18.60
CA ASP A 8 29.56 -23.60 19.25
C ASP A 8 28.48 -24.20 18.33
N PHE A 9 28.34 -23.72 17.10
CA PHE A 9 27.29 -24.14 16.17
C PHE A 9 27.88 -24.90 14.97
N GLU A 10 27.22 -26.00 14.62
CA GLU A 10 27.47 -26.71 13.36
C GLU A 10 26.49 -26.25 12.28
N ARG A 11 26.92 -26.28 11.01
CA ARG A 11 26.03 -25.99 9.88
C ARG A 11 24.92 -27.05 9.84
N ILE A 12 23.68 -26.58 9.80
CA ILE A 12 22.52 -27.39 9.48
C ILE A 12 21.85 -26.87 8.21
N GLU A 13 21.14 -27.75 7.50
CA GLU A 13 20.24 -27.32 6.43
C GLU A 13 18.87 -26.99 7.03
N VAL A 14 18.42 -25.75 6.81
CA VAL A 14 17.09 -25.28 7.21
C VAL A 14 16.39 -24.79 5.97
N ASP A 15 15.26 -25.42 5.64
CA ASP A 15 14.35 -24.88 4.63
C ASP A 15 13.59 -23.70 5.24
N SER A 16 14.07 -22.49 4.93
CA SER A 16 13.51 -21.21 5.36
C SER A 16 12.96 -20.42 4.18
N GLU A 17 12.71 -21.09 3.06
CA GLU A 17 12.24 -20.45 1.83
C GLU A 17 10.85 -19.84 2.03
N ILE A 18 10.72 -18.56 1.71
CA ILE A 18 9.42 -17.88 1.61
C ILE A 18 8.89 -18.15 0.21
N LYS A 19 7.70 -18.75 0.12
CA LYS A 19 7.05 -19.03 -1.16
C LYS A 19 6.36 -17.79 -1.71
N VAL A 20 6.31 -17.72 -3.03
CA VAL A 20 5.54 -16.71 -3.78
C VAL A 20 4.05 -16.89 -3.50
N GLN A 21 3.35 -15.77 -3.29
CA GLN A 21 1.91 -15.70 -3.22
C GLN A 21 1.32 -15.73 -4.64
N PRO A 22 0.43 -16.69 -4.95
CA PRO A 22 -0.30 -16.69 -6.22
C PRO A 22 -1.13 -15.40 -6.38
N LEU A 23 -1.02 -14.79 -7.55
CA LEU A 23 -1.78 -13.59 -7.87
C LEU A 23 -3.27 -13.90 -8.01
N PHE A 24 -4.11 -12.97 -7.58
CA PHE A 24 -5.55 -13.09 -7.80
C PHE A 24 -5.89 -12.80 -9.26
N THR A 25 -6.87 -13.53 -9.80
CA THR A 25 -7.39 -13.33 -11.16
C THR A 25 -8.39 -12.17 -11.25
N GLU A 26 -8.87 -11.70 -10.11
CA GLU A 26 -9.83 -10.60 -9.96
C GLU A 26 -9.63 -9.93 -8.60
N PRO A 27 -9.99 -8.64 -8.43
CA PRO A 27 -9.93 -7.95 -7.15
C PRO A 27 -10.72 -8.70 -6.06
N LYS A 28 -10.15 -8.77 -4.85
CA LYS A 28 -10.81 -9.37 -3.68
C LYS A 28 -11.13 -8.27 -2.66
N ARG A 29 -12.35 -8.32 -2.12
CA ARG A 29 -12.83 -7.40 -1.09
C ARG A 29 -12.94 -8.14 0.24
N VAL A 30 -12.35 -7.56 1.28
CA VAL A 30 -12.46 -8.03 2.66
C VAL A 30 -13.00 -6.89 3.49
N GLN A 31 -13.96 -7.20 4.35
CA GLN A 31 -14.55 -6.25 5.30
C GLN A 31 -14.39 -6.82 6.70
N GLY A 32 -14.09 -5.94 7.65
CA GLY A 32 -14.01 -6.25 9.06
C GLY A 32 -14.42 -5.04 9.89
N GLU A 33 -14.74 -5.30 11.14
CA GLU A 33 -15.14 -4.29 12.11
C GLU A 33 -14.02 -4.08 13.13
N PHE A 34 -14.01 -2.91 13.76
CA PHE A 34 -13.10 -2.58 14.85
C PHE A 34 -13.84 -1.84 15.95
N ALA A 35 -13.35 -1.96 17.18
CA ALA A 35 -13.97 -1.33 18.34
C ALA A 35 -13.79 0.19 18.29
N VAL A 36 -14.86 0.90 18.65
CA VAL A 36 -14.90 2.35 18.87
C VAL A 36 -15.27 2.61 20.34
N GLY A 37 -14.95 3.79 20.86
CA GLY A 37 -15.38 4.16 22.22
C GLY A 37 -16.91 4.23 22.32
N ASP A 38 -17.47 3.91 23.48
CA ASP A 38 -18.93 3.81 23.71
C ASP A 38 -19.70 5.09 23.34
N ASP A 39 -19.07 6.26 23.47
CA ASP A 39 -19.66 7.57 23.19
C ASP A 39 -19.17 8.20 21.86
N GLU A 40 -18.46 7.45 21.00
CA GLU A 40 -17.96 7.99 19.74
C GLU A 40 -19.02 7.95 18.62
N ASP A 41 -19.12 9.05 17.87
CA ASP A 41 -19.89 9.07 16.63
C ASP A 41 -19.26 8.13 15.59
N ILE A 42 -20.01 7.09 15.22
CA ILE A 42 -19.60 6.07 14.25
C ILE A 42 -19.82 6.50 12.79
N SER A 43 -20.51 7.61 12.54
CA SER A 43 -20.87 8.05 11.19
C SER A 43 -19.67 8.28 10.27
N LYS A 44 -18.50 8.54 10.86
CA LYS A 44 -17.20 8.71 10.17
C LYS A 44 -16.12 7.79 10.71
N LYS A 45 -16.46 6.54 11.01
CA LYS A 45 -15.51 5.53 11.51
C LYS A 45 -15.26 4.42 10.49
N THR A 46 -15.36 4.73 9.20
CA THR A 46 -14.99 3.79 8.14
C THR A 46 -13.54 4.04 7.69
N MET A 47 -12.86 2.96 7.31
CA MET A 47 -11.55 3.00 6.65
C MET A 47 -11.64 2.16 5.39
N VAL A 48 -10.99 2.61 4.31
CA VAL A 48 -10.86 1.85 3.06
C VAL A 48 -9.43 1.94 2.58
N SER A 49 -8.88 0.83 2.09
CA SER A 49 -7.58 0.78 1.44
C SER A 49 -7.65 -0.15 0.24
N LEU A 50 -7.14 0.33 -0.88
CA LEU A 50 -6.88 -0.47 -2.08
C LEU A 50 -5.44 -0.94 -2.03
N ASN A 51 -5.19 -2.20 -2.40
CA ASN A 51 -3.88 -2.83 -2.26
C ASN A 51 -3.56 -3.66 -3.49
N TRP A 52 -2.30 -3.58 -3.96
CA TRP A 52 -1.79 -4.32 -5.10
C TRP A 52 -0.51 -5.06 -4.76
N VAL A 53 -0.38 -6.29 -5.24
CA VAL A 53 0.91 -7.00 -5.31
C VAL A 53 1.62 -6.56 -6.59
N LEU A 54 2.88 -6.12 -6.48
CA LEU A 54 3.60 -5.42 -7.56
C LEU A 54 4.52 -6.30 -8.40
N GLY A 55 4.48 -7.62 -8.21
CA GLY A 55 5.29 -8.55 -9.00
C GLY A 55 4.98 -10.01 -8.72
N GLU A 56 5.49 -10.88 -9.58
CA GLU A 56 5.37 -12.35 -9.46
C GLU A 56 6.38 -12.97 -8.48
N GLY A 57 7.30 -12.17 -7.93
CA GLY A 57 8.32 -12.61 -7.00
C GLY A 57 9.15 -11.43 -6.49
N LYS A 58 10.37 -11.72 -6.02
CA LYS A 58 11.29 -10.67 -5.58
C LYS A 58 11.76 -9.84 -6.78
N PRO A 59 11.45 -8.53 -6.83
CA PRO A 59 11.99 -7.66 -7.87
C PRO A 59 13.51 -7.57 -7.80
N ASP A 60 14.12 -7.34 -8.97
CA ASP A 60 15.54 -6.97 -9.04
C ASP A 60 15.79 -5.56 -8.48
N LEU A 61 17.06 -5.19 -8.36
CA LEU A 61 17.46 -3.89 -7.79
C LEU A 61 16.87 -2.71 -8.57
N GLN A 62 16.87 -2.80 -9.91
CA GLN A 62 16.39 -1.73 -10.78
C GLN A 62 14.87 -1.54 -10.62
N THR A 63 14.12 -2.63 -10.57
CA THR A 63 12.66 -2.62 -10.38
C THR A 63 12.30 -2.09 -9.00
N ASN A 64 13.00 -2.50 -7.93
CA ASN A 64 12.78 -1.93 -6.60
C ASN A 64 13.00 -0.41 -6.56
N LEU A 65 14.08 0.04 -7.19
CA LEU A 65 14.39 1.47 -7.27
C LEU A 65 13.31 2.21 -8.05
N ALA A 66 12.87 1.67 -9.19
CA ALA A 66 11.78 2.25 -9.98
C ALA A 66 10.46 2.32 -9.21
N LEU A 67 10.10 1.28 -8.46
CA LEU A 67 8.91 1.27 -7.58
C LEU A 67 9.03 2.32 -6.48
N SER A 68 10.21 2.51 -5.89
CA SER A 68 10.46 3.52 -4.87
C SER A 68 10.29 4.94 -5.42
N PHE A 69 10.80 5.19 -6.62
CA PHE A 69 10.59 6.46 -7.32
C PHE A 69 9.12 6.67 -7.68
N LEU A 70 8.45 5.65 -8.22
CA LEU A 70 7.03 5.72 -8.56
C LEU A 70 6.18 6.03 -7.32
N ASN A 71 6.46 5.39 -6.18
CA ASN A 71 5.80 5.68 -4.92
C ASN A 71 6.00 7.13 -4.47
N TYR A 72 7.21 7.65 -4.58
CA TYR A 72 7.49 9.06 -4.26
C TYR A 72 6.72 10.01 -5.18
N LEU A 73 6.67 9.72 -6.48
CA LEU A 73 5.91 10.52 -7.45
C LEU A 73 4.40 10.46 -7.19
N LEU A 74 3.85 9.32 -6.77
CA LEU A 74 2.42 9.18 -6.48
C LEU A 74 2.02 9.82 -5.15
N MET A 75 2.83 9.64 -4.10
CA MET A 75 2.42 9.91 -2.71
C MET A 75 3.46 10.59 -1.82
N GLY A 76 4.69 10.78 -2.29
CA GLY A 76 5.82 11.21 -1.45
C GLY A 76 5.77 12.65 -0.95
N THR A 77 4.88 13.49 -1.51
CA THR A 77 4.74 14.89 -1.12
C THR A 77 3.25 15.30 -1.07
N PRO A 78 2.91 16.41 -0.38
CA PRO A 78 1.54 16.95 -0.42
C PRO A 78 1.05 17.37 -1.82
N ALA A 79 1.98 17.64 -2.75
CA ALA A 79 1.67 17.98 -4.13
C ALA A 79 1.55 16.76 -5.04
N ALA A 80 2.01 15.59 -4.59
CA ALA A 80 1.97 14.36 -5.36
C ALA A 80 0.51 14.03 -5.75
N PRO A 81 0.21 13.72 -7.03
CA PRO A 81 -1.13 13.72 -7.58
C PRO A 81 -2.12 12.82 -6.83
N LEU A 82 -1.71 11.60 -6.44
CA LEU A 82 -2.60 10.68 -5.74
C LEU A 82 -2.82 11.11 -4.29
N TYR A 83 -1.77 11.54 -3.60
CA TYR A 83 -1.91 12.08 -2.24
C TYR A 83 -2.81 13.32 -2.22
N LYS A 84 -2.53 14.27 -3.11
CA LYS A 84 -3.28 15.52 -3.26
C LYS A 84 -4.74 15.26 -3.56
N ALA A 85 -5.05 14.40 -4.53
CA ALA A 85 -6.43 14.07 -4.89
C ALA A 85 -7.21 13.49 -3.70
N LEU A 86 -6.61 12.58 -2.94
CA LEU A 86 -7.24 11.98 -1.76
C LEU A 86 -7.50 13.01 -0.66
N VAL A 87 -6.55 13.91 -0.40
CA VAL A 87 -6.71 14.99 0.59
C VAL A 87 -7.76 16.00 0.14
N ASP A 88 -7.65 16.49 -1.10
CA ASP A 88 -8.55 17.51 -1.67
C ASP A 88 -9.99 16.99 -1.81
N SER A 89 -10.20 15.67 -1.87
CA SER A 89 -11.54 15.07 -1.90
C SER A 89 -12.40 15.41 -0.67
N GLY A 90 -11.78 15.65 0.49
CA GLY A 90 -12.47 15.88 1.76
C GLY A 90 -13.30 14.71 2.29
N MET A 91 -13.21 13.51 1.68
CA MET A 91 -14.01 12.34 2.06
C MET A 91 -13.55 11.68 3.37
N GLY A 92 -12.29 11.85 3.75
CA GLY A 92 -11.69 11.30 4.96
C GLY A 92 -10.75 12.29 5.63
N SER A 93 -10.31 11.96 6.85
CA SER A 93 -9.44 12.84 7.64
C SER A 93 -7.95 12.68 7.32
N ARG A 94 -7.56 11.52 6.77
CA ARG A 94 -6.15 11.15 6.59
C ARG A 94 -6.00 10.05 5.54
N VAL A 95 -4.95 10.17 4.73
CA VAL A 95 -4.47 9.13 3.81
C VAL A 95 -3.81 7.99 4.60
N ILE A 96 -4.20 6.75 4.28
CA ILE A 96 -3.67 5.50 4.86
C ILE A 96 -3.12 4.58 3.76
N GLY A 97 -2.66 3.38 4.14
CA GLY A 97 -2.08 2.38 3.23
C GLY A 97 -0.56 2.46 3.13
N GLY A 98 0.01 3.66 3.29
CA GLY A 98 1.46 3.84 3.43
C GLY A 98 2.26 3.83 2.12
N GLY A 99 1.60 3.60 0.98
CA GLY A 99 2.26 3.52 -0.32
C GLY A 99 2.97 2.18 -0.52
N LEU A 100 4.21 2.23 -1.01
CA LEU A 100 5.04 1.05 -1.24
C LEU A 100 5.50 0.42 0.09
N TYR A 101 5.34 -0.89 0.19
CA TYR A 101 5.97 -1.74 1.19
C TYR A 101 6.76 -2.86 0.51
N ASP A 102 8.08 -2.83 0.66
CA ASP A 102 9.06 -3.73 0.03
C ASP A 102 9.70 -4.71 1.03
N GLY A 103 9.18 -4.79 2.26
CA GLY A 103 9.62 -5.72 3.30
C GLY A 103 9.15 -7.17 3.11
N LEU A 104 8.40 -7.46 2.05
CA LEU A 104 7.91 -8.80 1.70
C LEU A 104 8.66 -9.37 0.50
N LEU A 105 8.53 -10.68 0.27
CA LEU A 105 9.06 -11.32 -0.94
C LEU A 105 8.50 -10.66 -2.22
N GLN A 106 7.20 -10.40 -2.26
CA GLN A 106 6.55 -9.60 -3.30
C GLN A 106 6.15 -8.25 -2.70
N PRO A 107 6.66 -7.12 -3.22
CA PRO A 107 6.27 -5.82 -2.73
C PRO A 107 4.79 -5.56 -2.95
N VAL A 108 4.23 -4.73 -2.08
CA VAL A 108 2.84 -4.28 -2.19
C VAL A 108 2.76 -2.77 -2.23
N PHE A 109 1.74 -2.24 -2.90
CA PHE A 109 1.35 -0.85 -2.81
C PHE A 109 -0.03 -0.75 -2.17
N GLY A 110 -0.18 0.08 -1.15
CA GLY A 110 -1.43 0.31 -0.45
C GLY A 110 -1.77 1.79 -0.34
N VAL A 111 -3.02 2.16 -0.64
CA VAL A 111 -3.49 3.54 -0.49
C VAL A 111 -4.98 3.60 -0.13
N GLY A 112 -5.37 4.58 0.67
CA GLY A 112 -6.77 4.83 0.94
C GLY A 112 -7.00 5.96 1.94
N LEU A 113 -8.15 5.96 2.59
CA LEU A 113 -8.55 6.98 3.56
C LEU A 113 -9.07 6.34 4.85
N LYS A 114 -8.93 7.07 5.96
CA LYS A 114 -9.62 6.79 7.22
C LYS A 114 -10.54 7.94 7.63
N ASP A 115 -11.45 7.60 8.55
CA ASP A 115 -12.47 8.49 9.10
C ASP A 115 -13.45 9.00 8.03
N LEU A 116 -13.88 8.10 7.14
CA LEU A 116 -14.87 8.36 6.11
C LEU A 116 -16.26 7.88 6.53
N LYS A 117 -17.28 8.39 5.84
CA LYS A 117 -18.60 7.78 5.86
C LYS A 117 -18.60 6.52 5.03
N GLU A 118 -19.40 5.54 5.43
CA GLU A 118 -19.52 4.26 4.70
C GLU A 118 -19.99 4.46 3.24
N GLU A 119 -20.90 5.41 3.00
CA GLU A 119 -21.42 5.74 1.66
C GLU A 119 -20.36 6.29 0.69
N ASP A 120 -19.22 6.78 1.20
CA ASP A 120 -18.15 7.34 0.39
C ASP A 120 -17.09 6.30 0.01
N VAL A 121 -17.15 5.06 0.53
CA VAL A 121 -16.19 3.99 0.20
C VAL A 121 -16.03 3.78 -1.31
N PRO A 122 -17.11 3.62 -2.12
CA PRO A 122 -16.96 3.42 -3.56
C PRO A 122 -16.36 4.64 -4.28
N LYS A 123 -16.60 5.84 -3.77
CA LYS A 123 -16.06 7.07 -4.35
C LYS A 123 -14.54 7.18 -4.14
N VAL A 124 -14.03 6.68 -3.02
CA VAL A 124 -12.58 6.60 -2.78
C VAL A 124 -11.95 5.59 -3.75
N GLU A 125 -12.57 4.42 -3.94
CA GLU A 125 -12.10 3.42 -4.91
C GLU A 125 -12.06 4.00 -6.33
N GLU A 126 -13.13 4.68 -6.75
CA GLU A 126 -13.22 5.35 -8.05
C GLU A 126 -12.14 6.43 -8.22
N LEU A 127 -11.98 7.31 -7.24
CA LEU A 127 -10.99 8.39 -7.28
C LEU A 127 -9.56 7.85 -7.41
N VAL A 128 -9.20 6.82 -6.65
CA VAL A 128 -7.87 6.21 -6.75
C VAL A 128 -7.64 5.65 -8.15
N MET A 129 -8.61 4.92 -8.70
CA MET A 129 -8.49 4.34 -10.04
C MET A 129 -8.48 5.41 -11.13
N GLU A 130 -9.26 6.47 -11.01
CA GLU A 130 -9.27 7.61 -11.93
C GLU A 130 -7.89 8.27 -12.00
N VAL A 131 -7.32 8.60 -10.84
CA VAL A 131 -6.01 9.26 -10.77
C VAL A 131 -4.91 8.36 -11.33
N LEU A 132 -4.87 7.08 -10.95
CA LEU A 132 -3.91 6.13 -11.50
C LEU A 132 -4.06 5.96 -13.01
N THR A 133 -5.29 5.90 -13.52
CA THR A 133 -5.57 5.81 -14.96
C THR A 133 -5.08 7.05 -15.68
N LYS A 134 -5.37 8.24 -15.15
CA LYS A 134 -4.90 9.52 -15.72
C LYS A 134 -3.38 9.56 -15.80
N ILE A 135 -2.69 9.25 -14.69
CA ILE A 135 -1.22 9.21 -14.64
C ILE A 135 -0.65 8.19 -15.64
N SER A 136 -1.31 7.03 -15.81
CA SER A 136 -0.86 6.03 -16.80
C SER A 136 -0.95 6.50 -18.25
N GLN A 137 -1.85 7.45 -18.55
CA GLN A 137 -2.08 7.98 -19.90
C GLN A 137 -1.25 9.24 -20.17
N GLU A 138 -1.16 10.12 -19.18
CA GLU A 138 -0.58 11.46 -19.31
C GLU A 138 0.87 11.54 -18.79
N GLY A 139 1.29 10.58 -17.96
CA GLY A 139 2.58 10.62 -17.27
C GLY A 139 2.58 11.54 -16.05
N PHE A 140 3.77 11.95 -15.63
CA PHE A 140 3.99 12.95 -14.57
C PHE A 140 4.46 14.26 -15.19
N GLU A 141 4.17 15.39 -14.53
CA GLU A 141 4.64 16.70 -14.99
C GLU A 141 6.18 16.76 -14.99
N GLU A 142 6.75 17.29 -16.07
CA GLU A 142 8.18 17.56 -16.22
C GLU A 142 8.49 18.94 -15.62
N ASP A 143 8.71 19.01 -14.30
CA ASP A 143 9.29 20.20 -13.66
C ASP A 143 10.83 20.18 -13.70
#